data_AF-A0A972RBD0-F1
#
_entry.id   AF-A0A972RBD0-F1
#
_cell.length_a   1.000
_cell.length_b   1.000
_cell.length_c   1.000
_cell.angle_alpha   90.00
_cell.angle_beta   90.00
_cell.angle_gamma   90.00
#
_symmetry.space_group_name_H-M   'P 1'
#
loop_
_entity.id
_entity.type
_entity.pdbx_description
1 polymer ?
#
loop_
_entity_poly.entity_id
_entity_poly.type
_entity_poly.pdbx_seq_one_letter_code
_entity_poly.pdbx_strand_id
1 'polypeptide(L)' 'MDSFFFSAYSFQIRARERLNLPPYKGSTLRGGMGQMLQRMVCRRRGQSCEECLVSVRCPYALIFKNPLPAGRTPFA' A
#
# COMPACT_ATOMS: atom_id res chain seq x y z
N MET A 1 14.57 -5.15 24.52
CA MET A 1 13.49 -5.67 23.65
C MET A 1 12.43 -4.58 23.63
N ASP A 2 12.59 -3.66 22.68
CA ASP A 2 11.78 -2.45 22.56
C ASP A 2 10.30 -2.77 22.34
N SER A 3 9.45 -1.95 22.95
CA SER A 3 8.00 -2.05 22.94
C SER A 3 7.44 -1.81 21.53
N PHE A 4 6.86 -2.83 20.91
CA PHE A 4 6.07 -2.70 19.68
C PHE A 4 4.64 -2.28 20.02
N PHE A 5 4.16 -1.21 19.39
CA PHE A 5 2.78 -0.76 19.50
C PHE A 5 2.01 -1.14 18.24
N PHE A 6 0.86 -1.80 18.42
CA PHE A 6 -0.07 -2.09 17.34
C PHE A 6 -1.29 -1.18 17.46
N SER A 7 -1.81 -0.74 16.31
CA SER A 7 -3.08 -0.04 16.23
C SER A 7 -3.99 -0.79 15.28
N ALA A 8 -5.20 -1.12 15.74
CA ALA A 8 -6.22 -1.77 14.94
C ALA A 8 -7.18 -0.71 14.40
N TYR A 9 -7.43 -0.74 13.10
CA TYR A 9 -8.35 0.15 12.42
C TYR A 9 -9.47 -0.65 11.77
N SER A 10 -10.72 -0.20 11.95
CA SER A 10 -11.90 -0.79 11.33
C SER A 10 -12.58 0.24 10.44
N PHE A 11 -12.86 -0.14 9.19
CA PHE A 11 -13.52 0.72 8.21
C PHE A 11 -14.82 0.08 7.76
N GLN A 12 -15.91 0.83 7.82
CA GLN A 12 -17.18 0.45 7.21
C GLN A 12 -17.39 1.26 5.94
N ILE A 13 -17.59 0.57 4.82
CA ILE A 13 -17.79 1.17 3.50
C ILE A 13 -19.09 0.64 2.90
N ARG A 14 -19.80 1.54 2.21
CA ARG A 14 -21.05 1.22 1.50
C ARG A 14 -20.87 1.51 0.02
N ALA A 15 -21.27 0.56 -0.83
CA ALA A 15 -21.31 0.78 -2.26
C ALA A 15 -22.35 1.88 -2.59
N ARG A 16 -21.93 2.92 -3.31
CA ARG A 16 -22.81 4.02 -3.76
C ARG A 16 -23.60 3.65 -5.00
N GLU A 17 -23.12 2.66 -5.74
CA GLU A 17 -23.67 2.17 -7.00
C GLU A 17 -23.57 0.63 -7.01
N ARG A 18 -24.12 -0.01 -8.05
CA ARG A 18 -24.03 -1.47 -8.21
C ARG A 18 -22.56 -1.88 -8.31
N LEU A 19 -22.13 -2.76 -7.42
CA LEU A 19 -20.75 -3.25 -7.33
C LEU A 19 -20.70 -4.75 -7.56
N ASN A 20 -19.98 -5.18 -8.60
CA ASN A 20 -19.68 -6.59 -8.84
C ASN A 20 -18.34 -6.93 -8.20
N LEU A 21 -18.37 -7.73 -7.14
CA LEU A 21 -17.16 -8.21 -6.47
C LEU A 21 -16.87 -9.66 -6.90
N PRO A 22 -15.59 -10.02 -7.09
CA PRO A 22 -15.21 -11.42 -7.25
C PRO A 22 -15.49 -12.21 -5.96
N PRO A 23 -15.46 -13.55 -6.02
CA PRO A 23 -15.63 -14.40 -4.84
C PRO A 23 -14.70 -14.00 -3.67
N TYR A 24 -13.46 -13.60 -3.99
CA TYR A 24 -12.47 -13.11 -3.04
C TYR A 24 -12.48 -11.57 -2.93
N LYS A 25 -13.41 -11.03 -2.14
CA LYS A 25 -13.58 -9.57 -1.93
C LYS A 25 -12.30 -8.86 -1.47
N GLY A 26 -11.48 -9.54 -0.67
CA GLY A 26 -10.24 -9.00 -0.10
C GLY A 26 -9.22 -8.58 -1.16
N SER A 27 -9.12 -9.31 -2.28
CA SER A 27 -8.19 -8.95 -3.36
C SER A 27 -8.58 -7.66 -4.05
N THR A 28 -9.89 -7.45 -4.30
CA THR A 28 -10.41 -6.21 -4.86
C THR A 28 -10.19 -5.02 -3.94
N LEU A 29 -10.49 -5.17 -2.64
CA LEU A 29 -10.30 -4.09 -1.66
C LEU A 29 -8.82 -3.72 -1.49
N ARG A 30 -7.95 -4.72 -1.35
CA ARG A 30 -6.49 -4.50 -1.26
C ARG A 30 -5.96 -3.85 -2.54
N GLY A 31 -6.39 -4.31 -3.71
CA GLY A 31 -6.01 -3.74 -5.00
C GLY A 31 -6.46 -2.28 -5.15
N GLY A 32 -7.72 -1.98 -4.83
CA GLY A 32 -8.26 -0.62 -4.86
C GLY A 32 -7.55 0.32 -3.90
N MET A 33 -7.28 -0.11 -2.67
CA MET A 33 -6.49 0.63 -1.69
C MET A 33 -5.09 0.93 -2.22
N GLY A 34 -4.41 -0.07 -2.77
CA GLY A 34 -3.07 0.08 -3.34
C GLY A 34 -3.05 1.07 -4.49
N GLN A 35 -3.98 0.97 -5.44
CA GLN A 35 -4.07 1.90 -6.57
C GLN A 35 -4.31 3.34 -6.10
N MET A 36 -5.23 3.56 -5.15
CA MET A 36 -5.53 4.91 -4.68
C MET A 36 -4.35 5.48 -3.88
N LEU A 37 -3.72 4.68 -3.00
CA LEU A 37 -2.53 5.10 -2.27
C LEU A 37 -1.38 5.46 -3.23
N GLN A 38 -1.16 4.65 -4.26
CA GLN A 38 -0.17 4.94 -5.30
C GLN A 38 -0.47 6.29 -5.98
N ARG A 39 -1.73 6.55 -6.36
CA ARG A 39 -2.14 7.82 -7.00
C ARG A 39 -1.95 9.04 -6.11
N MET A 40 -2.17 8.90 -4.81
CA MET A 40 -2.01 9.98 -3.82
C MET A 40 -0.54 10.29 -3.53
N VAL A 41 0.29 9.25 -3.37
CA VAL A 41 1.69 9.39 -2.94
C VAL A 41 2.65 9.59 -4.13
N CYS A 42 2.37 8.97 -5.28
CA CYS A 42 3.30 8.96 -6.40
C CYS A 42 3.31 10.30 -7.14
N ARG A 43 4.46 10.98 -7.13
CA ARG A 43 4.71 12.22 -7.88
C ARG A 43 5.13 11.97 -9.34
N ARG A 44 5.57 10.75 -9.68
CA ARG A 44 6.02 10.34 -11.03
C ARG A 44 5.06 9.32 -11.64
N ARG A 45 3.88 9.79 -12.05
CA ARG A 45 2.85 8.93 -12.64
C ARG A 45 3.36 8.31 -13.95
N GLY A 46 3.17 7.00 -14.13
CA GLY A 46 3.55 6.27 -15.35
C GLY A 46 4.96 5.70 -15.40
N GLN A 47 5.80 5.93 -14.38
CA GLN A 47 7.13 5.31 -14.29
C GLN A 47 7.11 4.05 -13.42
N SER A 48 8.00 3.09 -13.71
CA SER A 48 8.18 1.92 -12.86
C SER A 48 8.67 2.32 -11.47
N CYS A 49 8.18 1.64 -10.43
CA CYS A 49 8.69 1.83 -9.07
C CYS A 49 10.08 1.22 -8.87
N GLU A 50 10.57 0.38 -9.79
CA GLU A 50 11.88 -0.27 -9.72
C GLU A 50 13.02 0.75 -9.80
N GLU A 51 12.87 1.77 -10.63
CA GLU A 51 13.86 2.84 -10.83
C GLU A 51 13.61 4.05 -9.91
N CYS A 52 12.68 3.94 -8.96
CA CYS A 52 12.27 5.05 -8.11
C CYS A 52 13.26 5.27 -6.96
N LEU A 53 14.00 6.39 -6.99
CA LEU A 53 15.01 6.77 -5.99
C LEU A 53 14.50 6.85 -4.54
N VAL A 54 13.20 7.00 -4.34
CA VAL A 54 12.57 7.12 -3.01
C VAL A 54 11.77 5.88 -2.60
N SER A 55 11.89 4.77 -3.34
CA SER A 55 11.15 3.53 -3.08
C SER A 55 11.31 3.03 -1.64
N VAL A 56 12.51 3.15 -1.06
CA VAL A 56 12.84 2.72 0.32
C VAL A 56 12.02 3.46 1.38
N ARG A 57 11.60 4.70 1.13
CA ARG A 57 10.81 5.52 2.06
C ARG A 57 9.38 5.78 1.58
N CYS A 58 8.99 5.20 0.44
CA CYS A 58 7.69 5.43 -0.16
C CYS A 58 6.61 4.62 0.57
N PRO A 59 5.56 5.25 1.15
CA PRO A 59 4.49 4.53 1.83
C PRO A 59 3.83 3.44 0.99
N TYR A 60 3.59 3.72 -0.30
CA TYR A 60 3.04 2.71 -1.22
C TYR A 60 3.99 1.52 -1.39
N ALA A 61 5.29 1.78 -1.57
CA ALA A 61 6.25 0.70 -1.77
C ALA A 61 6.38 -0.17 -0.53
N LEU A 62 6.49 0.43 0.66
CA LEU A 62 6.57 -0.27 1.95
C LEU A 62 5.40 -1.22 2.19
N ILE A 63 4.18 -0.82 1.81
CA ILE A 63 2.96 -1.61 2.05
C ILE A 63 2.71 -2.64 0.93
N PHE A 64 3.01 -2.31 -0.32
CA PHE A 64 2.56 -3.10 -1.48
C PHE A 64 3.66 -3.72 -2.34
N LYS A 65 4.89 -3.19 -2.31
CA LYS A 65 5.99 -3.66 -3.20
C LYS A 65 7.15 -4.32 -2.48
N ASN A 66 7.21 -4.30 -1.14
CA ASN A 66 8.33 -4.80 -0.35
C ASN A 66 9.68 -4.30 -0.89
N PRO A 67 10.03 -3.01 -0.68
CA PRO A 67 11.22 -2.42 -1.28
C PRO A 67 12.44 -2.98 -0.56
N LEU A 68 12.98 -4.09 -1.04
CA LEU A 68 14.25 -4.61 -0.55
C LEU A 68 15.39 -3.97 -1.34
N PRO A 69 16.23 -3.16 -0.67
CA PRO A 69 17.66 -3.21 -0.88
C PRO A 69 18.41 -3.52 0.43
N ALA A 70 19.55 -4.21 0.28
CA ALA A 70 20.33 -4.88 1.33
C ALA A 70 20.44 -4.13 2.68
N GLY A 71 19.97 -4.76 3.76
CA GLY A 71 20.40 -4.45 5.13
C GLY A 71 19.67 -3.34 5.88
N ARG A 72 18.59 -2.74 5.36
CA ARG A 72 17.78 -1.75 6.11
C ARG A 72 16.41 -2.27 6.50
N THR A 73 16.10 -2.24 7.79
CA THR A 73 14.74 -2.34 8.31
C THR A 73 14.03 -1.00 8.08
N PRO A 74 12.81 -0.98 7.53
CA PRO A 74 12.07 0.26 7.26
C PRO A 74 11.58 1.01 8.51
N PHE A 75 11.86 0.47 9.70
CA PHE A 75 11.42 0.97 11.01
C PHE A 75 12.58 1.10 12.02
N ALA A 76 13.84 1.11 11.56
CA ALA A 76 14.99 1.46 12.40
C ALA A 76 15.26 2.96 12.41
#